data_AF-A0A956ZGA3-F1
#
_entry.id   AF-A0A956ZGA3-F1
#
_cell.length_a   1.000
_cell.length_b   1.000
_cell.length_c   1.000
_cell.angle_alpha   90.00
_cell.angle_beta   90.00
_cell.angle_gamma   90.00
#
_symmetry.space_group_name_H-M   'P 1'
#
loop_
_entity.id
_entity.type
_entity.pdbx_description
1 polymer ?
#
loop_
_entity_poly.entity_id
_entity_poly.type
_entity_poly.pdbx_seq_one_letter_code
_entity_poly.pdbx_strand_id
1 'polypeptide(L)'
;PPWALTFIGVLLLVLGLSFVYKGWSAAVLGRCYYWSGFLPITLVSPWLIHLPPGENSLIKKKEGLLCHMIIGPLFFLTSIFCLLFGADFVGLPGSDTINLILAAGDRSKPQAIIYSPPANYRWPIVARAGQQIDKIFQTKIYEDPSKSMLPGEHGTQQNAQDQYAH
;
A
#
# COMPACT_ATOMS: atom_id res chain seq x y z
N PRO A 1 7.04 -28.30 7.86
CA PRO A 1 6.14 -29.46 7.71
C PRO A 1 4.76 -28.99 7.21
N PRO A 2 3.99 -29.81 6.47
CA PRO A 2 2.74 -29.37 5.84
C PRO A 2 1.74 -28.75 6.82
N TRP A 3 1.59 -29.32 8.02
CA TRP A 3 0.68 -28.82 9.06
C TRP A 3 1.01 -27.39 9.54
N ALA A 4 2.28 -26.99 9.52
CA ALA A 4 2.68 -25.66 9.96
C ALA A 4 2.22 -24.57 8.97
N LEU A 5 2.24 -24.87 7.67
CA LEU A 5 1.74 -23.95 6.64
C LEU A 5 0.23 -23.81 6.73
N THR A 6 -0.50 -24.92 6.93
CA THR A 6 -1.94 -24.87 7.16
C THR A 6 -2.29 -24.05 8.39
N PHE A 7 -1.55 -24.20 9.49
CA PHE A 7 -1.77 -23.40 10.70
C PHE A 7 -1.55 -21.90 10.46
N ILE A 8 -0.46 -21.55 9.78
CA ILE A 8 -0.19 -20.16 9.35
C ILE A 8 -1.32 -19.64 8.46
N GLY A 9 -1.80 -20.48 7.52
CA GLY A 9 -2.89 -20.14 6.62
C GLY A 9 -4.19 -19.83 7.37
N VAL A 10 -4.56 -20.66 8.34
CA VAL A 10 -5.74 -20.42 9.20
C VAL A 10 -5.59 -19.13 10.00
N LEU A 11 -4.42 -18.87 10.58
CA LEU A 11 -4.15 -17.62 11.29
C LEU A 11 -4.31 -16.39 10.37
N LEU A 12 -3.77 -16.46 9.15
CA LEU A 12 -3.90 -15.39 8.16
C LEU A 12 -5.36 -15.16 7.75
N LEU A 13 -6.16 -16.23 7.62
CA LEU A 13 -7.60 -16.09 7.34
C LEU A 13 -8.32 -15.37 8.49
N VAL A 14 -8.06 -15.76 9.74
CA VAL A 14 -8.65 -15.09 10.93
C VAL A 14 -8.24 -13.62 11.00
N LEU A 15 -6.95 -13.32 10.78
CA LEU A 15 -6.45 -11.95 10.73
C LEU A 15 -7.09 -11.17 9.58
N GLY A 16 -7.25 -11.78 8.41
CA GLY A 16 -7.92 -11.20 7.24
C GLY A 16 -9.34 -10.77 7.59
N LEU A 17 -10.16 -11.66 8.16
CA LEU A 17 -11.52 -11.33 8.61
C LEU A 17 -11.53 -10.20 9.65
N SER A 18 -10.57 -10.21 10.58
CA SER A 18 -10.43 -9.11 11.54
C SER A 18 -10.10 -7.78 10.86
N PHE A 19 -9.26 -7.78 9.82
CA PHE A 19 -8.98 -6.59 9.02
C PHE A 19 -10.16 -6.14 8.16
N VAL A 20 -11.02 -7.04 7.66
CA VAL A 20 -12.30 -6.65 7.03
C VAL A 20 -13.14 -5.85 8.02
N TYR A 21 -13.32 -6.38 9.24
CA TYR A 21 -14.10 -5.71 10.28
C TYR A 21 -13.50 -4.34 10.67
N LYS A 22 -12.18 -4.26 10.78
CA LYS A 22 -11.47 -2.99 11.03
C LYS A 22 -11.58 -2.02 9.87
N GLY A 23 -11.49 -2.52 8.63
CA GLY A 23 -11.70 -1.76 7.41
C GLY A 23 -13.10 -1.15 7.39
N TRP A 24 -14.13 -1.93 7.69
CA TRP A 24 -15.49 -1.44 7.86
C TRP A 24 -15.59 -0.37 8.95
N SER A 25 -15.07 -0.65 10.14
CA SER A 25 -15.11 0.29 11.28
C SER A 25 -14.40 1.61 10.96
N ALA A 26 -13.25 1.58 10.29
CA ALA A 26 -12.49 2.76 9.94
C ALA A 26 -13.11 3.51 8.75
N ALA A 27 -13.58 2.81 7.71
CA ALA A 27 -14.14 3.40 6.51
C ALA A 27 -15.56 3.93 6.70
N VAL A 28 -16.40 3.30 7.52
CA VAL A 28 -17.80 3.69 7.72
C VAL A 28 -17.97 4.53 8.98
N LEU A 29 -17.37 4.11 10.11
CA LEU A 29 -17.54 4.81 11.38
C LEU A 29 -16.43 5.83 11.65
N GLY A 30 -15.38 5.86 10.84
CA GLY A 30 -14.28 6.82 10.99
C GLY A 30 -13.39 6.57 12.18
N ARG A 31 -13.40 5.33 12.70
CA ARG A 31 -12.83 4.99 14.01
C ARG A 31 -11.74 3.95 13.87
N CYS A 32 -10.60 4.21 14.49
CA CYS A 32 -9.54 3.21 14.64
C CYS A 32 -8.95 3.22 16.05
N TYR A 33 -8.43 2.07 16.47
CA TYR A 33 -7.71 1.93 17.73
C TYR A 33 -6.21 1.98 17.48
N TYR A 34 -5.47 2.64 18.37
CA TYR A 34 -4.02 2.77 18.30
C TYR A 34 -3.42 2.79 19.71
N TRP A 35 -2.14 2.44 19.86
CA TRP A 35 -1.44 2.57 21.13
C TRP A 35 -0.94 3.99 21.34
N SER A 36 -1.34 4.60 22.46
CA SER A 36 -0.88 5.92 22.90
C SER A 36 0.35 5.76 23.78
N GLY A 37 1.54 6.09 23.29
CA GLY A 37 2.74 6.15 24.13
C GLY A 37 4.08 6.09 23.43
N PHE A 38 4.16 5.60 22.18
CA PHE A 38 5.44 5.46 21.47
C PHE A 38 5.28 5.70 19.97
N LEU A 39 5.83 6.81 19.44
CA LEU A 39 5.50 7.35 18.11
C LEU A 39 5.65 6.35 16.93
N PRO A 40 6.74 5.56 16.82
CA PRO A 40 6.86 4.55 15.77
C PRO A 40 5.80 3.44 15.89
N ILE A 41 5.53 3.00 17.12
CA ILE A 41 4.52 1.98 17.40
C ILE A 41 3.12 2.56 17.21
N THR A 42 2.89 3.84 17.48
CA THR A 42 1.61 4.52 17.27
C THR A 42 1.12 4.38 15.82
N LEU A 43 2.03 4.52 14.85
CA LEU A 43 1.70 4.40 13.41
C LEU A 43 1.32 2.98 13.00
N VAL A 44 2.02 1.96 13.50
CA VAL A 44 1.82 0.56 13.12
C VAL A 44 0.81 -0.16 14.02
N SER A 45 0.60 0.34 15.24
CA SER A 45 -0.30 -0.26 16.24
C SER A 45 -1.73 -0.51 15.75
N PRO A 46 -2.34 0.29 14.84
CA PRO A 46 -3.65 -0.03 14.32
C PRO A 46 -3.66 -1.35 13.58
N TRP A 47 -2.54 -1.86 13.08
CA TRP A 47 -2.44 -3.19 12.47
C TRP A 47 -2.29 -4.32 13.49
N LEU A 48 -1.75 -4.04 14.67
CA LEU A 48 -1.47 -5.06 15.70
C LEU A 48 -2.65 -5.26 16.67
N ILE A 49 -3.53 -4.27 16.79
CA ILE A 49 -4.67 -4.32 17.70
C ILE A 49 -5.85 -5.01 17.02
N HIS A 50 -6.19 -6.21 17.50
CA HIS A 50 -7.35 -6.99 17.00
C HIS A 50 -8.44 -7.19 18.06
N LEU A 51 -8.16 -6.83 19.31
CA LEU A 51 -9.08 -6.95 20.44
C LEU A 51 -9.52 -5.56 20.93
N PRO A 52 -10.73 -5.44 21.49
CA PRO A 52 -11.19 -4.19 22.06
C PRO A 52 -10.32 -3.78 23.28
N PRO A 53 -10.18 -2.47 23.53
CA PRO A 53 -9.43 -1.97 24.68
C PRO A 53 -10.12 -2.32 26.01
N GLY A 54 -9.35 -2.73 27.01
CA GLY A 54 -9.80 -2.83 28.41
C GLY A 54 -9.70 -1.48 29.16
N GLU A 55 -10.29 -1.41 30.35
CA GLU A 55 -10.41 -0.17 31.15
C GLU A 55 -9.07 0.52 31.47
N ASN A 56 -7.98 -0.25 31.61
CA ASN A 56 -6.62 0.25 31.89
C ASN A 56 -5.66 0.15 30.69
N SER A 57 -6.21 0.11 29.46
CA SER A 57 -5.39 -0.05 28.26
C SER A 57 -4.76 1.27 27.79
N LEU A 58 -3.52 1.17 27.28
CA LEU A 58 -2.87 2.23 26.50
C LEU A 58 -3.47 2.38 25.10
N ILE A 59 -4.40 1.52 24.71
CA ILE A 59 -5.12 1.62 23.45
C ILE A 59 -6.12 2.77 23.54
N LYS A 60 -5.98 3.75 22.65
CA LYS A 60 -6.88 4.87 22.49
C LYS A 60 -7.62 4.77 21.16
N LYS A 61 -8.80 5.37 21.13
CA LYS A 61 -9.64 5.47 19.93
C LYS A 61 -9.34 6.81 19.26
N LYS A 62 -9.04 6.77 17.97
CA LYS A 62 -8.98 7.96 17.12
C LYS A 62 -10.21 7.98 16.23
N GLU A 63 -10.84 9.13 16.13
CA GLU A 63 -11.93 9.38 15.20
C GLU A 63 -11.50 10.49 14.23
N GLY A 64 -11.86 10.37 12.94
CA GLY A 64 -11.66 11.46 12.00
C GLY A 64 -11.55 11.04 10.54
N LEU A 65 -11.53 12.04 9.67
CA LEU A 65 -11.53 11.87 8.21
C LEU A 65 -10.35 11.02 7.71
N LEU A 66 -9.18 11.14 8.34
CA LEU A 66 -8.00 10.35 7.99
C LEU A 66 -8.24 8.84 8.17
N CYS A 67 -9.07 8.45 9.14
CA CYS A 67 -9.43 7.05 9.34
C CYS A 67 -10.27 6.53 8.16
N HIS A 68 -11.20 7.35 7.66
CA HIS A 68 -12.02 7.00 6.50
C HIS A 68 -11.21 6.92 5.22
N MET A 69 -10.40 7.96 4.95
CA MET A 69 -9.76 8.14 3.65
C MET A 69 -8.50 7.29 3.46
N ILE A 70 -7.78 7.01 4.55
CA ILE A 70 -6.47 6.37 4.48
C ILE A 70 -6.50 5.02 5.20
N ILE A 71 -6.81 5.02 6.50
CA ILE A 71 -6.67 3.81 7.32
C ILE A 71 -7.66 2.70 6.91
N GLY A 72 -8.91 3.05 6.62
CA GLY A 72 -9.93 2.10 6.16
C GLY A 72 -9.51 1.35 4.88
N PRO A 73 -9.18 2.07 3.78
CA PRO A 73 -8.66 1.44 2.57
C PRO A 73 -7.42 0.59 2.82
N LEU A 74 -6.47 1.04 3.64
CA LEU A 74 -5.27 0.25 3.95
C LEU A 74 -5.60 -1.04 4.72
N PHE A 75 -6.58 -1.03 5.63
CA PHE A 75 -7.04 -2.25 6.29
C PHE A 75 -7.71 -3.22 5.30
N PHE A 76 -8.51 -2.74 4.35
CA PHE A 76 -9.05 -3.60 3.30
C PHE A 76 -7.95 -4.20 2.41
N LEU A 77 -6.95 -3.41 2.02
CA LEU A 77 -5.80 -3.91 1.26
C LEU A 77 -5.05 -4.99 2.06
N THR A 78 -4.78 -4.73 3.34
CA THR A 78 -4.13 -5.72 4.24
C THR A 78 -4.98 -7.00 4.33
N SER A 79 -6.30 -6.85 4.48
CA SER A 79 -7.22 -7.98 4.51
C SER A 79 -7.16 -8.83 3.25
N ILE A 80 -7.10 -8.21 2.06
CA ILE A 80 -7.03 -8.95 0.79
C ILE A 80 -5.78 -9.84 0.78
N PHE A 81 -4.62 -9.31 1.16
CA PHE A 81 -3.40 -10.09 1.22
C PHE A 81 -3.47 -11.22 2.25
N CYS A 82 -3.95 -10.94 3.46
CA CYS A 82 -4.11 -11.98 4.49
C CYS A 82 -5.06 -13.10 4.05
N LEU A 83 -6.20 -12.76 3.42
CA LEU A 83 -7.15 -13.75 2.93
C LEU A 83 -6.59 -14.55 1.76
N LEU A 84 -5.91 -13.89 0.81
CA LEU A 84 -5.27 -14.53 -0.34
C LEU A 84 -4.21 -15.54 0.12
N PHE A 85 -3.22 -15.09 0.89
CA PHE A 85 -2.15 -15.95 1.38
C PHE A 85 -2.67 -17.04 2.32
N GLY A 86 -3.64 -16.69 3.16
CA GLY A 86 -4.31 -17.63 4.05
C GLY A 86 -4.97 -18.76 3.29
N ALA A 87 -5.75 -18.44 2.25
CA ALA A 87 -6.42 -19.40 1.38
C ALA A 87 -5.41 -20.31 0.67
N ASP A 88 -4.38 -19.74 0.05
CA ASP A 88 -3.36 -20.50 -0.68
C ASP A 88 -2.61 -21.49 0.24
N PHE A 89 -2.28 -21.09 1.48
CA PHE A 89 -1.59 -21.96 2.45
C PHE A 89 -2.46 -23.08 3.04
N VAL A 90 -3.79 -22.94 3.04
CA VAL A 90 -4.71 -24.03 3.43
C VAL A 90 -5.14 -24.89 2.23
N GLY A 91 -4.63 -24.61 1.02
CA GLY A 91 -4.95 -25.35 -0.20
C GLY A 91 -6.24 -24.89 -0.90
N LEU A 92 -6.74 -23.71 -0.57
CA LEU A 92 -7.85 -23.05 -1.27
C LEU A 92 -7.30 -22.16 -2.40
N PRO A 93 -8.09 -21.88 -3.46
CA PRO A 93 -7.64 -21.15 -4.64
C PRO A 93 -7.61 -19.62 -4.41
N GLY A 94 -6.75 -19.12 -3.53
CA GLY A 94 -6.64 -17.70 -3.19
C GLY A 94 -6.13 -16.85 -4.35
N SER A 95 -4.90 -17.13 -4.81
CA SER A 95 -4.27 -16.42 -5.94
C SER A 95 -5.07 -16.55 -7.24
N ASP A 96 -5.65 -17.72 -7.50
CA ASP A 96 -6.49 -17.95 -8.68
C ASP A 96 -7.77 -17.11 -8.66
N THR A 97 -8.41 -16.99 -7.50
CA THR A 97 -9.61 -16.15 -7.33
C THR A 97 -9.27 -14.69 -7.59
N ILE A 98 -8.16 -14.20 -7.06
CA ILE A 98 -7.73 -12.81 -7.26
C ILE A 98 -7.33 -12.55 -8.71
N ASN A 99 -6.65 -13.47 -9.36
CA ASN A 99 -6.37 -13.37 -10.80
C ASN A 99 -7.65 -13.31 -11.63
N LEU A 100 -8.65 -14.13 -11.30
CA LEU A 100 -9.93 -14.14 -11.99
C LEU A 100 -10.65 -12.79 -11.83
N ILE A 101 -10.67 -12.24 -10.61
CA ILE A 101 -11.27 -10.93 -10.32
C ILE A 101 -10.55 -9.83 -11.08
N LEU A 102 -9.22 -9.77 -11.00
CA LEU A 102 -8.41 -8.74 -11.68
C LEU A 102 -8.49 -8.85 -13.20
N ALA A 103 -8.70 -10.04 -13.73
CA ALA A 103 -8.91 -10.26 -15.15
C ALA A 103 -10.36 -9.98 -15.60
N ALA A 104 -11.27 -9.65 -14.69
CA ALA A 104 -12.71 -9.51 -14.92
C ALA A 104 -13.33 -10.79 -15.54
N GLY A 105 -12.91 -11.96 -15.06
CA GLY A 105 -13.40 -13.26 -15.52
C GLY A 105 -12.66 -13.85 -16.73
N ASP A 106 -11.81 -13.08 -17.40
CA ASP A 106 -11.10 -13.51 -18.60
C ASP A 106 -9.79 -14.24 -18.28
N ARG A 107 -9.76 -15.57 -18.45
CA ARG A 107 -8.59 -16.39 -18.16
C ARG A 107 -7.46 -16.29 -19.20
N SER A 108 -7.68 -15.63 -20.33
CA SER A 108 -6.64 -15.42 -21.34
C SER A 108 -5.66 -14.32 -20.94
N LYS A 109 -6.04 -13.46 -19.98
CA LYS A 109 -5.21 -12.35 -19.53
C LYS A 109 -4.03 -12.83 -18.68
N PRO A 110 -2.88 -12.15 -18.77
CA PRO A 110 -1.68 -12.49 -18.00
C PRO A 110 -1.92 -12.35 -16.49
N GLN A 111 -1.70 -13.44 -15.76
CA GLN A 111 -1.89 -13.54 -14.30
C GLN A 111 -1.15 -12.43 -13.54
N ALA A 112 -1.84 -11.82 -12.57
CA ALA A 112 -1.28 -10.79 -11.71
C ALA A 112 -0.35 -11.37 -10.64
N ILE A 113 -0.71 -12.54 -10.12
CA ILE A 113 -0.02 -13.26 -9.04
C ILE A 113 0.13 -14.72 -9.48
N ILE A 114 1.30 -15.31 -9.31
CA ILE A 114 1.52 -16.73 -9.58
C ILE A 114 1.95 -17.37 -8.28
N TYR A 115 1.16 -18.32 -7.78
CA TYR A 115 1.49 -19.11 -6.60
C TYR A 115 1.94 -20.51 -6.99
N SER A 116 3.08 -20.93 -6.47
CA SER A 116 3.61 -22.28 -6.56
C SER A 116 3.87 -22.78 -5.14
N PRO A 117 3.15 -23.83 -4.67
CA PRO A 117 3.36 -24.37 -3.34
C PRO A 117 4.83 -24.74 -3.07
N PRO A 118 5.30 -24.68 -1.81
CA PRO A 118 4.55 -24.38 -0.61
C PRO A 118 4.40 -22.89 -0.27
N ALA A 119 5.25 -22.00 -0.79
CA ALA A 119 5.25 -20.58 -0.43
C ALA A 119 5.87 -19.67 -1.52
N ASN A 120 5.91 -20.13 -2.78
CA ASN A 120 6.56 -19.38 -3.84
C ASN A 120 5.55 -18.48 -4.55
N TYR A 121 5.60 -17.19 -4.23
CA TYR A 121 4.79 -16.17 -4.90
C TYR A 121 5.63 -15.39 -5.89
N ARG A 122 5.11 -15.23 -7.11
CA ARG A 122 5.65 -14.30 -8.10
C ARG A 122 4.59 -13.24 -8.38
N TRP A 123 5.04 -11.99 -8.51
CA TRP A 123 4.16 -10.82 -8.71
C TRP A 123 4.42 -10.15 -10.07
N PRO A 124 4.11 -10.78 -11.21
CA PRO A 124 4.29 -10.17 -12.52
C PRO A 124 3.62 -8.81 -12.67
N ILE A 125 2.53 -8.55 -11.94
CA ILE A 125 1.86 -7.25 -11.95
C ILE A 125 2.76 -6.12 -11.45
N VAL A 126 3.56 -6.36 -10.41
CA VAL A 126 4.48 -5.37 -9.83
C VAL A 126 5.60 -5.05 -10.81
N ALA A 127 6.16 -6.09 -11.46
CA ALA A 127 7.19 -5.90 -12.48
C ALA A 127 6.67 -5.07 -13.67
N ARG A 128 5.42 -5.32 -14.10
CA ARG A 128 4.77 -4.57 -15.18
C ARG A 128 4.44 -3.12 -14.78
N ALA A 129 3.90 -2.92 -13.58
CA ALA A 129 3.58 -1.59 -13.06
C ALA A 129 4.84 -0.76 -12.82
N GLY A 130 5.93 -1.36 -12.33
CA GLY A 130 7.20 -0.69 -12.10
C GLY A 130 7.78 -0.03 -13.35
N GLN A 131 7.68 -0.70 -14.51
CA GLN A 131 8.09 -0.14 -15.80
C GLN A 131 7.27 1.09 -16.23
N GLN A 132 6.01 1.19 -15.79
CA GLN A 132 5.16 2.35 -16.06
C GLN A 132 5.43 3.49 -15.08
N ILE A 133 5.66 3.16 -13.81
CA ILE A 133 5.98 4.13 -12.76
C ILE A 133 7.31 4.82 -13.04
N ASP A 134 8.33 4.08 -13.45
CA ASP A 134 9.65 4.63 -13.81
C ASP A 134 9.55 5.68 -14.92
N LYS A 135 8.68 5.44 -15.93
CA LYS A 135 8.42 6.41 -17.00
C LYS A 135 7.78 7.71 -16.50
N ILE A 136 6.93 7.66 -15.48
CA ILE A 136 6.27 8.83 -14.88
C ILE A 136 7.29 9.66 -14.07
N PHE A 137 8.22 9.00 -13.38
CA PHE A 137 9.25 9.71 -12.60
C PHE A 137 10.43 10.21 -13.45
N GLN A 138 10.65 9.61 -14.63
CA GLN A 138 11.67 10.06 -15.59
C GLN A 138 11.15 11.10 -16.59
N THR A 139 9.86 11.46 -16.55
CA THR A 139 9.34 12.54 -17.38
C THR A 139 9.87 13.87 -16.82
N LYS A 140 11.00 14.36 -17.37
CA LYS A 140 11.41 15.74 -17.18
C LYS A 140 10.26 16.62 -17.66
N ILE A 141 9.68 17.41 -16.77
CA ILE A 141 8.73 18.46 -17.14
C ILE A 141 9.52 19.42 -18.03
N TYR A 142 9.34 19.31 -19.34
CA TYR A 142 9.88 20.28 -20.28
C TYR A 142 9.00 21.52 -20.16
N GLU A 143 9.43 22.49 -19.38
CA GLU A 143 8.87 23.83 -19.48
C GLU A 143 9.23 24.37 -20.86
N ASP A 144 8.21 24.62 -21.67
CA ASP A 144 8.35 25.32 -22.94
C ASP A 144 8.91 26.73 -22.64
N PRO A 145 10.13 27.07 -23.09
CA PRO A 145 10.75 28.37 -22.81
C PRO A 145 9.88 29.55 -23.28
N SER A 146 8.94 29.32 -24.21
CA SER A 146 8.01 30.33 -24.72
C SER A 146 6.87 30.67 -23.75
N LYS A 147 6.70 29.92 -22.66
CA LYS A 147 5.63 30.13 -21.65
C LYS A 147 6.17 30.36 -20.23
N SER A 148 7.48 30.45 -20.05
CA SER A 148 8.06 30.79 -18.75
C SER A 148 7.75 32.25 -18.41
N MET A 149 7.01 32.46 -17.32
CA MET A 149 6.78 33.79 -16.74
C MET A 149 7.86 34.18 -15.72
N LEU A 150 8.91 33.36 -15.58
CA LEU A 150 10.06 33.71 -14.79
C LEU A 150 10.95 34.64 -15.63
N PRO A 151 11.36 35.81 -15.10
CA PRO A 151 12.28 36.67 -15.81
C PRO A 151 13.59 35.91 -16.06
N GLY A 152 13.93 35.72 -17.34
CA GLY A 152 15.21 35.13 -17.72
C GLY A 152 16.35 35.97 -17.15
N GLU A 153 17.39 35.30 -16.63
CA GLU A 153 18.62 35.93 -16.16
C GLU A 153 19.38 36.60 -17.33
N HIS A 154 18.90 37.74 -17.79
CA HIS A 154 19.66 38.68 -18.62
C HIS A 154 20.40 39.70 -17.75
N GLY A 155 21.12 39.23 -16.73
CA GLY A 155 21.78 40.11 -15.76
C GLY A 155 23.21 39.76 -15.38
N THR A 156 23.74 38.60 -15.75
CA THR A 156 25.00 38.10 -15.13
C THR A 156 26.17 37.93 -16.11
N GLN A 157 25.96 38.07 -17.42
CA GLN A 157 27.06 37.96 -18.40
C GLN A 157 27.70 39.30 -18.80
N GLN A 158 27.07 40.44 -18.49
CA GLN A 158 27.60 41.73 -18.93
C GLN A 158 28.74 42.27 -18.05
N ASN A 159 28.89 41.78 -16.81
CA ASN A 159 29.97 42.21 -15.91
C ASN A 159 31.27 41.40 -16.06
N ALA A 160 31.32 40.37 -16.92
CA ALA A 160 32.52 39.55 -17.11
C ALA A 160 33.42 40.02 -18.27
N GLN A 161 32.92 40.87 -19.18
CA GLN A 161 33.70 41.36 -20.33
C GLN A 161 34.41 42.69 -20.05
N ASP A 162 33.94 43.50 -19.11
CA ASP A 162 34.58 44.81 -18.80
C ASP A 162 35.77 44.70 -17.83
N GLN A 163 36.09 43.50 -17.32
CA GLN A 163 37.19 43.31 -16.36
C GLN A 163 38.52 42.84 -17.00
N TYR A 164 38.56 42.64 -18.32
CA TYR A 164 39.77 42.24 -19.05
C TYR A 164 40.24 43.27 -20.09
N ALA A 165 39.67 44.47 -20.08
CA ALA A 165 40.08 45.59 -20.93
C ALA A 165 40.84 46.65 -20.11
N HIS A 166 41.97 46.27 -19.51
CA HIS A 166 43.03 47.20 -19.07
C HIS A 166 44.39 46.51 -19.07
#